data_AF-R7B4S4-F1
#
_entry.id   AF-R7B4S4-F1
#
_cell.length_a   1.000
_cell.length_b   1.000
_cell.length_c   1.000
_cell.angle_alpha   90.00
_cell.angle_beta   90.00
_cell.angle_gamma   90.00
#
_symmetry.space_group_name_H-M   'P 1'
#
loop_
_entity.id
_entity.type
_entity.pdbx_description
1 polymer ?
#
loop_
_entity_poly.entity_id
_entity_poly.type
_entity_poly.pdbx_seq_one_letter_code
_entity_poly.pdbx_strand_id
1 'polypeptide(L)'
;MAQIIAESLEQHRSRSASVLVIVLILALAILTMSGVGTTAILSLIGMAICAVCFFRREVRIDWWIFVPLAIYVAMNFISSYVIHDNPLYGYGRLHIIFLSVYAATCCLRDREMQLLRVLCIGWAAFAASCAIIAFTVQSFEIASTRLSFVIGTPNGLAIFLVLSWFALQSSCMSPKDNRPEKLLAIVRRFEPVILIALTMTLSIGSLCALAVGIIVMSISKARQTRSLSETLNFVTTILARVFLCIVIGLLMYMSAERAQMPILCVVILLYIIVMICLWDRFTQFLNGNQKFSLVVSVVGLVCIPFAIFMRPNVFATFSERLAMVGNGIGYLGENPLVGVGAFNWRALNLQDVDMYYNTNHIHNAFIHTGVEFGWIAMIALIVIAIRLFIKHYKQAQHGEDAAFLFNMLTDTGFFYVGIVSTFILTAGGSTTPAKKITNIGTKLLFAALFAIHLIIFWSYIAMF
;
A
#
# COMPACT_ATOMS: atom_id res chain seq x y z
N MET A 1 -21.05 42.17 11.26
CA MET A 1 -20.26 42.05 10.01
C MET A 1 -18.94 41.32 10.23
N ALA A 2 -18.11 41.69 11.23
CA ALA A 2 -16.85 40.99 11.55
C ALA A 2 -17.02 39.51 11.99
N GLN A 3 -18.06 39.18 12.76
CA GLN A 3 -18.39 37.79 13.13
C GLN A 3 -18.81 36.92 11.94
N ILE A 4 -19.58 37.48 11.01
CA ILE A 4 -20.05 36.79 9.79
C ILE A 4 -18.87 36.56 8.83
N ILE A 5 -17.94 37.53 8.73
CA ILE A 5 -16.71 37.39 7.95
C ILE A 5 -15.77 36.36 8.59
N ALA A 6 -15.68 36.31 9.93
CA ALA A 6 -14.89 35.32 10.65
C ALA A 6 -15.44 33.90 10.47
N GLU A 7 -16.75 33.68 10.61
CA GLU A 7 -17.40 32.40 10.33
C GLU A 7 -17.30 31.99 8.86
N SER A 8 -17.44 32.94 7.94
CA SER A 8 -17.24 32.74 6.50
C SER A 8 -15.79 32.32 6.20
N LEU A 9 -14.80 33.00 6.79
CA LEU A 9 -13.39 32.65 6.66
C LEU A 9 -13.07 31.31 7.32
N GLU A 10 -13.63 30.99 8.49
CA GLU A 10 -13.46 29.68 9.14
C GLU A 10 -14.10 28.57 8.32
N GLN A 11 -15.32 28.78 7.80
CA GLN A 11 -15.98 27.87 6.87
C GLN A 11 -15.18 27.71 5.58
N HIS A 12 -14.60 28.79 5.04
CA HIS A 12 -13.81 28.74 3.81
C HIS A 12 -12.45 28.06 4.02
N ARG A 13 -11.79 28.29 5.17
CA ARG A 13 -10.57 27.59 5.63
C ARG A 13 -10.85 26.12 5.97
N SER A 14 -12.09 25.79 6.34
CA SER A 14 -12.56 24.41 6.52
C SER A 14 -12.90 23.70 5.21
N ARG A 15 -13.21 24.46 4.15
CA ARG A 15 -13.62 23.95 2.82
C ARG A 15 -12.48 23.84 1.83
N SER A 16 -11.44 24.68 1.90
CA SER A 16 -10.25 24.53 1.06
C SER A 16 -9.46 23.29 1.48
N ALA A 17 -9.27 22.32 0.58
CA ALA A 17 -8.29 21.26 0.78
C ALA A 17 -6.95 21.89 1.15
N SER A 18 -6.30 21.42 2.21
CA SER A 18 -5.02 22.02 2.56
C SER A 18 -3.99 21.71 1.50
N VAL A 19 -3.09 22.66 1.27
CA VAL A 19 -1.96 22.51 0.34
C VAL A 19 -1.20 21.22 0.63
N LEU A 20 -1.09 20.80 1.90
CA LEU A 20 -0.44 19.55 2.27
C LEU A 20 -1.16 18.32 1.72
N VAL A 21 -2.50 18.26 1.77
CA VAL A 21 -3.25 17.13 1.19
C VAL A 21 -3.01 17.03 -0.31
N ILE A 22 -3.00 18.18 -1.01
CA ILE A 22 -2.75 18.24 -2.46
C ILE A 22 -1.33 17.76 -2.77
N VAL A 23 -0.34 18.22 -2.02
CA VAL A 23 1.06 17.82 -2.20
C VAL A 23 1.25 16.34 -1.93
N LEU A 24 0.61 15.78 -0.90
CA LEU A 24 0.71 14.35 -0.57
C LEU A 24 0.03 13.46 -1.61
N ILE A 25 -1.11 13.85 -2.18
CA ILE A 25 -1.74 13.06 -3.25
C ILE A 25 -0.95 13.12 -4.56
N LEU A 26 -0.39 14.28 -4.91
CA LEU A 26 0.49 14.41 -6.07
C LEU A 26 1.79 13.62 -5.89
N ALA A 27 2.38 13.69 -4.70
CA ALA A 27 3.54 12.88 -4.33
C ALA A 27 3.21 11.39 -4.46
N LEU A 28 2.06 10.93 -3.95
CA LEU A 28 1.63 9.55 -4.08
C LEU A 28 1.55 9.12 -5.55
N ALA A 29 0.90 9.92 -6.41
CA ALA A 29 0.77 9.61 -7.83
C ALA A 29 2.15 9.41 -8.49
N ILE A 30 3.09 10.33 -8.26
CA ILE A 30 4.45 10.23 -8.80
C ILE A 30 5.19 9.01 -8.22
N LEU A 31 5.09 8.78 -6.92
CA LEU A 31 5.75 7.64 -6.26
C LEU A 31 5.21 6.30 -6.77
N THR A 32 3.91 6.19 -7.06
CA THR A 32 3.33 4.99 -7.67
C THR A 32 3.81 4.77 -9.11
N MET A 33 4.06 5.83 -9.88
CA MET A 33 4.60 5.73 -11.24
C MET A 33 6.12 5.46 -11.29
N SER A 34 6.82 5.69 -10.17
CA SER A 34 8.29 5.62 -10.13
C SER A 34 8.84 4.22 -9.82
N GLY A 35 7.98 3.22 -9.58
CA GLY A 35 8.40 1.87 -9.19
C GLY A 35 9.18 1.86 -7.87
N VAL A 36 10.46 1.48 -7.94
CA VAL A 36 11.41 1.54 -6.80
C VAL A 36 11.95 2.96 -6.54
N GLY A 37 11.74 3.89 -7.46
CA GLY A 37 12.14 5.28 -7.33
C GLY A 37 13.51 5.60 -7.95
N THR A 38 13.73 6.88 -8.23
CA THR A 38 15.04 7.43 -8.58
C THR A 38 15.45 8.47 -7.54
N THR A 39 16.75 8.63 -7.32
CA THR A 39 17.29 9.58 -6.33
C THR A 39 16.78 10.99 -6.60
N ALA A 40 16.86 11.47 -7.85
CA ALA A 40 16.42 12.81 -8.21
C ALA A 40 14.93 13.05 -7.87
N ILE A 41 14.04 12.17 -8.35
CA ILE A 41 12.60 12.32 -8.15
C ILE A 41 12.26 12.30 -6.65
N LEU A 42 12.82 11.35 -5.90
CA LEU A 42 12.47 11.18 -4.49
C LEU A 42 13.00 12.31 -3.63
N SER A 43 14.20 12.82 -3.89
CA SER A 43 14.73 13.97 -3.18
C SER A 43 13.93 15.25 -3.48
N LEU A 44 13.51 15.46 -4.74
CA LEU A 44 12.66 16.60 -5.09
C LEU A 44 11.29 16.55 -4.41
N ILE A 45 10.63 15.38 -4.40
CA ILE A 45 9.37 15.18 -3.68
C ILE A 45 9.57 15.39 -2.17
N GLY A 46 10.65 14.83 -1.61
CA GLY A 46 10.99 14.98 -0.20
C GLY A 46 11.17 16.44 0.21
N MET A 47 11.93 17.21 -0.58
CA MET A 47 12.09 18.66 -0.40
C MET A 47 10.75 19.40 -0.49
N ALA A 48 9.91 19.10 -1.49
CA ALA A 48 8.61 19.74 -1.65
C ALA A 48 7.67 19.48 -0.46
N ILE A 49 7.59 18.23 0.02
CA ILE A 49 6.82 17.86 1.22
C ILE A 49 7.35 18.63 2.43
N CYS A 50 8.67 18.64 2.66
CA CYS A 50 9.27 19.30 3.81
C CYS A 50 9.06 20.82 3.78
N ALA A 51 9.16 21.46 2.60
CA ALA A 51 8.93 22.89 2.43
C ALA A 51 7.49 23.28 2.78
N VAL A 52 6.49 22.50 2.34
CA VAL A 52 5.08 22.74 2.67
C VAL A 52 4.82 22.50 4.17
N CYS A 53 5.44 21.46 4.73
CA CYS A 53 5.33 21.14 6.14
C CYS A 53 6.04 22.14 7.07
N PHE A 54 7.02 22.88 6.60
CA PHE A 54 7.69 23.95 7.36
C PHE A 54 6.72 25.04 7.86
N PHE A 55 5.62 25.24 7.13
CA PHE A 55 4.56 26.20 7.50
C PHE A 55 3.51 25.62 8.46
N ARG A 56 3.62 24.35 8.84
CA ARG A 56 2.72 23.72 9.83
C ARG A 56 3.17 24.08 11.25
N ARG A 57 2.19 24.33 12.11
CA ARG A 57 2.44 24.77 13.51
C ARG A 57 2.64 23.61 14.49
N GLU A 58 2.13 22.43 14.16
CA GLU A 58 2.17 21.26 15.03
C GLU A 58 2.31 19.96 14.23
N VAL A 59 3.09 19.03 14.78
CA VAL A 59 3.16 17.61 14.37
C VAL A 59 2.86 16.76 15.58
N ARG A 60 2.10 15.68 15.39
CA ARG A 60 1.84 14.67 16.41
C ARG A 60 2.53 13.37 16.00
N ILE A 61 3.71 13.09 16.54
CA ILE A 61 4.53 11.96 16.12
C ILE A 61 4.34 10.79 17.10
N ASP A 62 4.13 9.59 16.54
CA ASP A 62 4.40 8.36 17.27
C ASP A 62 5.88 8.01 17.15
N TRP A 63 6.60 8.17 18.25
CA TRP A 63 8.03 7.91 18.31
C TRP A 63 8.37 6.42 18.17
N TRP A 64 7.44 5.52 18.48
CA TRP A 64 7.59 4.07 18.26
C TRP A 64 7.51 3.67 16.79
N ILE A 65 7.14 4.60 15.91
CA ILE A 65 7.24 4.40 14.45
C ILE A 65 8.37 5.27 13.90
N PHE A 66 8.43 6.55 14.28
CA PHE A 66 9.40 7.49 13.71
C PHE A 66 10.85 7.10 14.03
N VAL A 67 11.16 6.78 15.30
CA VAL A 67 12.54 6.46 15.69
C VAL A 67 13.00 5.16 15.03
N PRO A 68 12.26 4.04 15.09
CA PRO A 68 12.67 2.83 14.38
C PRO A 68 12.77 3.05 12.85
N LEU A 69 11.87 3.82 12.25
CA LEU A 69 11.97 4.12 10.82
C LEU A 69 13.24 4.93 10.49
N ALA A 70 13.63 5.86 11.36
CA ALA A 70 14.86 6.63 11.22
C ALA A 70 16.11 5.75 11.42
N ILE A 71 16.08 4.83 12.38
CA ILE A 71 17.14 3.84 12.61
C ILE A 71 17.29 2.94 11.39
N TYR A 72 16.20 2.40 10.86
CA TYR A 72 16.21 1.61 9.62
C TYR A 72 16.89 2.37 8.48
N VAL A 73 16.47 3.62 8.21
CA VAL A 73 17.08 4.43 7.15
C VAL A 73 18.54 4.74 7.43
N ALA A 74 18.92 5.06 8.67
CA ALA A 74 20.31 5.32 9.04
C ALA A 74 21.20 4.09 8.82
N MET A 75 20.73 2.90 9.20
CA MET A 75 21.46 1.64 8.98
C MET A 75 21.63 1.33 7.50
N ASN A 76 20.69 1.71 6.63
CA ASN A 76 20.89 1.61 5.17
C ASN A 76 22.10 2.45 4.71
N PHE A 77 22.21 3.70 5.19
CA PHE A 77 23.35 4.57 4.86
C PHE A 77 24.67 4.05 5.43
N ILE A 78 24.66 3.60 6.70
CA ILE A 78 25.84 3.06 7.37
C ILE A 78 26.34 1.80 6.67
N SER A 79 25.45 0.85 6.40
CA SER A 79 25.76 -0.38 5.68
C SER A 79 26.38 -0.09 4.31
N SER A 80 25.76 0.82 3.55
CA SER A 80 26.25 1.18 2.22
C SER A 80 27.61 1.86 2.26
N TYR A 81 27.86 2.72 3.26
CA TYR A 81 29.17 3.32 3.46
C TYR A 81 30.25 2.28 3.82
N VAL A 82 29.96 1.40 4.78
CA VAL A 82 30.95 0.41 5.25
C VAL A 82 31.33 -0.58 4.16
N ILE A 83 30.37 -1.00 3.33
CA ILE A 83 30.58 -2.05 2.33
C ILE A 83 31.00 -1.50 0.97
N HIS A 84 30.45 -0.36 0.56
CA HIS A 84 30.64 0.18 -0.79
C HIS A 84 31.43 1.50 -0.83
N ASP A 85 31.93 1.98 0.31
CA ASP A 85 32.58 3.30 0.48
C ASP A 85 31.74 4.47 -0.07
N ASN A 86 30.41 4.28 -0.12
CA ASN A 86 29.47 5.24 -0.67
C ASN A 86 28.14 5.15 0.08
N PRO A 87 27.78 6.15 0.91
CA PRO A 87 26.54 6.12 1.67
C PRO A 87 25.31 6.24 0.76
N LEU A 88 25.46 6.77 -0.46
CA LEU A 88 24.39 6.92 -1.43
C LEU A 88 24.23 5.67 -2.31
N TYR A 89 25.04 4.64 -2.14
CA TYR A 89 24.74 3.35 -2.76
C TYR A 89 23.53 2.71 -2.05
N GLY A 90 22.75 1.90 -2.75
CA GLY A 90 21.61 1.20 -2.12
C GLY A 90 20.34 2.04 -1.89
N TYR A 91 19.58 1.66 -0.87
CA TYR A 91 18.21 2.10 -0.65
C TYR A 91 18.06 3.29 0.29
N GLY A 92 19.08 3.64 1.08
CA GLY A 92 18.97 4.72 2.08
C GLY A 92 18.47 6.03 1.47
N ARG A 93 19.06 6.41 0.32
CA ARG A 93 18.66 7.59 -0.46
C ARG A 93 17.24 7.54 -1.04
N LEU A 94 16.67 6.34 -1.21
CA LEU A 94 15.31 6.16 -1.71
C LEU A 94 14.33 6.15 -0.53
N HIS A 95 14.61 5.35 0.50
CA HIS A 95 13.70 5.12 1.62
C HIS A 95 13.63 6.26 2.64
N ILE A 96 14.55 7.23 2.60
CA ILE A 96 14.46 8.48 3.38
C ILE A 96 13.13 9.23 3.14
N ILE A 97 12.49 9.05 1.98
CA ILE A 97 11.16 9.60 1.70
C ILE A 97 10.08 9.13 2.68
N PHE A 98 10.22 7.92 3.24
CA PHE A 98 9.26 7.38 4.20
C PHE A 98 9.19 8.21 5.48
N LEU A 99 10.32 8.75 5.95
CA LEU A 99 10.34 9.67 7.09
C LEU A 99 9.58 10.97 6.79
N SER A 100 9.81 11.55 5.62
CA SER A 100 9.14 12.79 5.20
C SER A 100 7.64 12.60 5.04
N VAL A 101 7.22 11.51 4.36
CA VAL A 101 5.80 11.18 4.17
C VAL A 101 5.13 10.89 5.51
N TYR A 102 5.76 10.09 6.37
CA TYR A 102 5.21 9.78 7.69
C TYR A 102 5.12 11.03 8.59
N ALA A 103 6.16 11.86 8.67
CA ALA A 103 6.11 13.11 9.43
C ALA A 103 5.04 14.07 8.88
N ALA A 104 4.89 14.14 7.55
CA ALA A 104 3.88 14.96 6.91
C ALA A 104 2.45 14.49 7.21
N THR A 105 2.19 13.17 7.19
CA THR A 105 0.87 12.63 7.62
C THR A 105 0.56 12.96 9.07
N CYS A 106 1.57 12.99 9.94
CA CYS A 106 1.44 13.38 11.34
C CYS A 106 1.14 14.88 11.55
N CYS A 107 1.17 15.70 10.49
CA CYS A 107 0.76 17.11 10.48
C CYS A 107 -0.70 17.32 10.06
N LEU A 108 -1.40 16.27 9.63
CA LEU A 108 -2.77 16.37 9.15
C LEU A 108 -3.76 16.34 10.32
N ARG A 109 -4.77 17.20 10.25
CA ARG A 109 -5.96 17.13 11.11
C ARG A 109 -6.83 15.96 10.69
N ASP A 110 -7.73 15.50 11.56
CA ASP A 110 -8.59 14.34 11.28
C ASP A 110 -9.39 14.46 9.98
N ARG A 111 -9.95 15.64 9.71
CA ARG A 111 -10.68 15.91 8.46
C ARG A 111 -9.78 15.90 7.22
N GLU A 112 -8.57 16.45 7.32
CA GLU A 112 -7.57 16.42 6.24
C GLU A 112 -7.10 14.99 5.98
N MET A 113 -6.92 14.20 7.04
CA MET A 113 -6.53 12.78 6.95
C MET A 113 -7.62 11.94 6.27
N GLN A 114 -8.88 12.11 6.65
CA GLN A 114 -9.99 11.42 5.97
C GLN A 114 -10.11 11.84 4.51
N LEU A 115 -9.92 13.13 4.20
CA LEU A 115 -9.90 13.61 2.82
C LEU A 115 -8.76 12.97 2.02
N LEU A 116 -7.53 13.00 2.54
CA LEU A 116 -6.36 12.40 1.91
C LEU A 116 -6.59 10.91 1.64
N ARG A 117 -7.10 10.16 2.62
CA ARG A 117 -7.40 8.74 2.44
C ARG A 117 -8.38 8.50 1.30
N VAL A 118 -9.47 9.27 1.23
CA VAL A 118 -10.46 9.16 0.14
C VAL A 118 -9.84 9.53 -1.21
N LEU A 119 -8.94 10.50 -1.26
CA LEU A 119 -8.20 10.84 -2.48
C LEU A 119 -7.22 9.73 -2.89
N CYS A 120 -6.54 9.07 -1.94
CA CYS A 120 -5.68 7.92 -2.22
C CYS A 120 -6.47 6.77 -2.85
N ILE A 121 -7.67 6.50 -2.33
CA ILE A 121 -8.57 5.49 -2.91
C ILE A 121 -9.05 5.94 -4.30
N GLY A 122 -9.35 7.24 -4.49
CA GLY A 122 -9.68 7.80 -5.79
C GLY A 122 -8.57 7.62 -6.83
N TRP A 123 -7.30 7.82 -6.43
CA TRP A 123 -6.14 7.53 -7.27
C TRP A 123 -6.05 6.04 -7.62
N ALA A 124 -6.26 5.15 -6.65
CA ALA A 124 -6.27 3.71 -6.92
C ALA A 124 -7.40 3.28 -7.86
N ALA A 125 -8.60 3.85 -7.71
CA ALA A 125 -9.73 3.63 -8.61
C ALA A 125 -9.43 4.13 -10.03
N PHE A 126 -8.79 5.30 -10.16
CA PHE A 126 -8.33 5.82 -11.45
C PHE A 126 -7.30 4.91 -12.09
N ALA A 127 -6.25 4.52 -11.36
CA ALA A 127 -5.21 3.60 -11.82
C ALA A 127 -5.80 2.25 -12.29
N ALA A 128 -6.70 1.66 -11.49
CA ALA A 128 -7.41 0.44 -11.84
C ALA A 128 -8.28 0.59 -13.10
N SER A 129 -8.99 1.70 -13.24
CA SER A 129 -9.81 1.98 -14.43
C SER A 129 -8.95 2.06 -15.68
N CYS A 130 -7.86 2.84 -15.64
CA CYS A 130 -6.91 2.95 -16.74
C CYS A 130 -6.28 1.60 -17.10
N ALA A 131 -5.91 0.79 -16.10
CA ALA A 131 -5.33 -0.53 -16.33
C ALA A 131 -6.32 -1.49 -17.03
N ILE A 132 -7.59 -1.52 -16.60
CA ILE A 132 -8.64 -2.34 -17.22
C ILE A 132 -8.93 -1.87 -18.67
N ILE A 133 -9.02 -0.57 -18.89
CA ILE A 133 -9.24 0.00 -20.23
C ILE A 133 -8.06 -0.34 -21.15
N ALA A 134 -6.83 -0.13 -20.67
CA ALA A 134 -5.62 -0.45 -21.43
C ALA A 134 -5.55 -1.95 -21.77
N PHE A 135 -5.88 -2.83 -20.82
CA PHE A 135 -5.95 -4.28 -21.08
C PHE A 135 -7.01 -4.63 -22.13
N THR A 136 -8.17 -3.97 -22.10
CA THR A 136 -9.24 -4.18 -23.09
C THR A 136 -8.80 -3.74 -24.49
N VAL A 137 -8.01 -2.68 -24.60
CA VAL A 137 -7.47 -2.24 -25.89
C VAL A 137 -6.36 -3.20 -26.36
N GLN A 138 -5.44 -3.56 -25.46
CA GLN A 138 -4.31 -4.45 -25.78
C GLN A 138 -4.76 -5.84 -26.24
N SER A 139 -5.91 -6.34 -25.77
CA SER A 139 -6.43 -7.64 -26.19
C SER A 139 -6.77 -7.74 -27.69
N PHE A 140 -6.89 -6.61 -28.40
CA PHE A 140 -7.09 -6.59 -29.86
C PHE A 140 -5.79 -6.66 -30.67
N GLU A 141 -4.64 -6.35 -30.07
CA GLU A 141 -3.37 -6.19 -30.79
C GLU A 141 -2.32 -7.24 -30.40
N ILE A 142 -2.24 -7.58 -29.11
CA ILE A 142 -1.17 -8.41 -28.53
C ILE A 142 -1.81 -9.41 -27.56
N ALA A 143 -1.14 -10.55 -27.31
CA ALA A 143 -1.48 -11.41 -26.17
C ALA A 143 -1.44 -10.58 -24.86
N SER A 144 -2.60 -10.36 -24.27
CA SER A 144 -2.77 -9.48 -23.12
C SER A 144 -2.16 -10.10 -21.87
N THR A 145 -1.12 -9.48 -21.34
CA THR A 145 -0.47 -9.97 -20.11
C THR A 145 -1.14 -9.42 -18.85
N ARG A 146 -0.73 -9.94 -17.68
CA ARG A 146 -1.23 -9.53 -16.36
C ARG A 146 -1.18 -8.02 -16.18
N LEU A 147 -2.18 -7.44 -15.50
CA LEU A 147 -2.16 -6.00 -15.19
C LEU A 147 -0.95 -5.64 -14.33
N SER A 148 -0.21 -4.62 -14.74
CA SER A 148 0.99 -4.11 -14.07
C SER A 148 1.02 -2.58 -13.90
N PHE A 149 0.33 -1.85 -14.78
CA PHE A 149 0.17 -0.39 -14.70
C PHE A 149 -0.74 -0.01 -13.50
N VAL A 150 -0.44 0.99 -12.67
CA VAL A 150 0.57 2.07 -12.80
C VAL A 150 1.93 1.73 -12.18
N ILE A 151 1.98 0.76 -11.26
CA ILE A 151 3.17 0.46 -10.43
C ILE A 151 4.34 -0.10 -11.25
N GLY A 152 4.05 -0.71 -12.40
CA GLY A 152 5.03 -1.33 -13.29
C GLY A 152 5.24 -2.83 -13.05
N THR A 153 4.65 -3.39 -11.98
CA THR A 153 4.65 -4.84 -11.74
C THR A 153 3.28 -5.35 -11.30
N PRO A 154 2.87 -6.57 -11.71
CA PRO A 154 1.58 -7.13 -11.29
C PRO A 154 1.47 -7.31 -9.77
N ASN A 155 2.54 -7.77 -9.12
CA ASN A 155 2.53 -7.99 -7.67
C ASN A 155 2.45 -6.66 -6.92
N GLY A 156 3.17 -5.63 -7.40
CA GLY A 156 3.15 -4.29 -6.82
C GLY A 156 1.79 -3.61 -6.96
N LEU A 157 1.19 -3.66 -8.17
CA LEU A 157 -0.17 -3.16 -8.41
C LEU A 157 -1.19 -3.87 -7.52
N ALA A 158 -1.06 -5.18 -7.38
CA ALA A 158 -2.01 -5.98 -6.61
C ALA A 158 -2.03 -5.58 -5.13
N ILE A 159 -0.87 -5.51 -4.45
CA ILE A 159 -0.86 -5.10 -3.03
C ILE A 159 -1.30 -3.64 -2.89
N PHE A 160 -0.95 -2.74 -3.82
CA PHE A 160 -1.45 -1.36 -3.84
C PHE A 160 -2.99 -1.29 -3.85
N LEU A 161 -3.65 -2.14 -4.66
CA LEU A 161 -5.12 -2.23 -4.72
C LEU A 161 -5.71 -2.85 -3.46
N VAL A 162 -5.05 -3.83 -2.84
CA VAL A 162 -5.48 -4.42 -1.55
C VAL A 162 -5.48 -3.36 -0.45
N LEU A 163 -4.39 -2.59 -0.31
CA LEU A 163 -4.30 -1.51 0.68
C LEU A 163 -5.39 -0.47 0.45
N SER A 164 -5.58 -0.06 -0.81
CA SER A 164 -6.60 0.90 -1.20
C SER A 164 -8.03 0.41 -0.91
N TRP A 165 -8.29 -0.89 -1.07
CA TRP A 165 -9.59 -1.48 -0.74
C TRP A 165 -9.85 -1.49 0.77
N PHE A 166 -8.85 -1.83 1.60
CA PHE A 166 -9.00 -1.71 3.07
C PHE A 166 -9.15 -0.26 3.51
N ALA A 167 -8.44 0.68 2.87
CA ALA A 167 -8.62 2.11 3.10
C ALA A 167 -10.07 2.55 2.80
N LEU A 168 -10.70 2.00 1.74
CA LEU A 168 -12.11 2.22 1.43
C LEU A 168 -13.02 1.68 2.53
N GLN A 169 -12.84 0.43 2.97
CA GLN A 169 -13.64 -0.13 4.06
C GLN A 169 -13.49 0.69 5.35
N SER A 170 -12.27 1.13 5.68
CA SER A 170 -11.99 1.98 6.83
C SER A 170 -12.70 3.34 6.75
N SER A 171 -12.73 3.94 5.56
CA SER A 171 -13.44 5.20 5.30
C SER A 171 -14.96 5.04 5.42
N CYS A 172 -15.50 3.91 4.98
CA CYS A 172 -16.93 3.58 5.14
C CYS A 172 -17.31 3.34 6.62
N MET A 173 -16.37 2.87 7.45
CA MET A 173 -16.58 2.64 8.90
C MET A 173 -16.30 3.89 9.77
N SER A 174 -15.72 4.96 9.22
CA SER A 174 -15.47 6.21 9.96
C SER A 174 -16.79 6.91 10.39
N PRO A 175 -16.81 7.64 11.53
CA PRO A 175 -17.95 8.49 11.92
C PRO A 175 -18.31 9.53 10.85
N LYS A 176 -19.60 9.89 10.71
CA LYS A 176 -20.09 10.82 9.68
C LYS A 176 -19.43 12.21 9.73
N ASP A 177 -19.23 12.76 10.93
CA ASP A 177 -18.87 14.17 11.13
C ASP A 177 -17.56 14.61 10.45
N ASN A 178 -16.62 13.68 10.26
CA ASN A 178 -15.31 13.97 9.66
C ASN A 178 -15.13 13.44 8.24
N ARG A 179 -16.19 12.91 7.61
CA ARG A 179 -16.09 12.27 6.29
C ARG A 179 -16.40 13.21 5.13
N PRO A 180 -15.62 13.16 4.04
CA PRO A 180 -15.98 13.83 2.79
C PRO A 180 -17.08 13.02 2.07
N GLU A 181 -18.32 13.08 2.57
CA GLU A 181 -19.41 12.17 2.14
C GLU A 181 -19.65 12.13 0.63
N LYS A 182 -19.66 13.30 -0.04
CA LYS A 182 -19.87 13.38 -1.50
C LYS A 182 -18.77 12.63 -2.26
N LEU A 183 -17.51 12.85 -1.91
CA LEU A 183 -16.38 12.21 -2.58
C LEU A 183 -16.34 10.71 -2.27
N LEU A 184 -16.57 10.33 -1.00
CA LEU A 184 -16.63 8.94 -0.58
C LEU A 184 -17.75 8.17 -1.30
N ALA A 185 -18.92 8.80 -1.49
CA ALA A 185 -20.02 8.20 -2.24
C ALA A 185 -19.66 7.90 -3.69
N ILE A 186 -18.89 8.77 -4.35
CA ILE A 186 -18.39 8.55 -5.71
C ILE A 186 -17.37 7.42 -5.70
N VAL A 187 -16.36 7.50 -4.84
CA VAL A 187 -15.26 6.52 -4.77
C VAL A 187 -15.76 5.12 -4.41
N ARG A 188 -16.78 5.00 -3.54
CA ARG A 188 -17.38 3.72 -3.16
C ARG A 188 -17.95 2.95 -4.36
N ARG A 189 -18.45 3.65 -5.39
CA ARG A 189 -18.94 3.02 -6.61
C ARG A 189 -17.85 2.34 -7.44
N PHE A 190 -16.58 2.68 -7.20
CA PHE A 190 -15.42 2.09 -7.87
C PHE A 190 -14.80 0.92 -7.10
N GLU A 191 -15.36 0.51 -5.95
CA GLU A 191 -14.97 -0.73 -5.29
C GLU A 191 -14.87 -1.95 -6.23
N PRO A 192 -15.83 -2.22 -7.14
CA PRO A 192 -15.72 -3.37 -8.04
C PRO A 192 -14.54 -3.23 -9.00
N VAL A 193 -14.24 -2.01 -9.46
CA VAL A 193 -13.10 -1.74 -10.36
C VAL A 193 -11.78 -2.08 -9.68
N ILE A 194 -11.62 -1.69 -8.40
CA ILE A 194 -10.41 -1.99 -7.61
C ILE A 194 -10.22 -3.52 -7.47
N LEU A 195 -11.29 -4.26 -7.15
CA LEU A 195 -11.23 -5.70 -6.92
C LEU A 195 -11.08 -6.52 -8.22
N ILE A 196 -11.71 -6.07 -9.32
CA ILE A 196 -11.55 -6.67 -10.64
C ILE A 196 -10.11 -6.49 -11.12
N ALA A 197 -9.57 -5.26 -11.05
CA ALA A 197 -8.18 -4.99 -11.41
C ALA A 197 -7.21 -5.80 -10.54
N LEU A 198 -7.45 -5.89 -9.23
CA LEU A 198 -6.67 -6.74 -8.32
C LEU A 198 -6.64 -8.18 -8.82
N THR A 199 -7.78 -8.72 -9.25
CA THR A 199 -7.86 -10.09 -9.75
C THR A 199 -7.10 -10.29 -11.05
N MET A 200 -7.21 -9.34 -11.98
CA MET A 200 -6.50 -9.38 -13.26
C MET A 200 -4.98 -9.21 -13.15
N THR A 201 -4.47 -8.84 -11.96
CA THR A 201 -3.03 -8.94 -11.69
C THR A 201 -2.55 -10.39 -11.54
N LEU A 202 -3.44 -11.35 -11.29
CA LEU A 202 -3.14 -12.75 -10.95
C LEU A 202 -2.06 -12.92 -9.86
N SER A 203 -1.89 -11.92 -8.98
CA SER A 203 -0.95 -11.97 -7.86
C SER A 203 -1.54 -12.79 -6.71
N ILE A 204 -1.20 -14.08 -6.66
CA ILE A 204 -1.66 -14.95 -5.57
C ILE A 204 -1.19 -14.46 -4.21
N GLY A 205 0.04 -13.95 -4.10
CA GLY A 205 0.55 -13.39 -2.85
C GLY A 205 -0.34 -12.25 -2.32
N SER A 206 -0.82 -11.38 -3.20
CA SER A 206 -1.71 -10.27 -2.83
C SER A 206 -3.15 -10.72 -2.58
N LEU A 207 -3.65 -11.75 -3.28
CA LEU A 207 -4.96 -12.35 -2.97
C LEU A 207 -4.93 -13.06 -1.60
N CYS A 208 -3.83 -13.72 -1.25
CA CYS A 208 -3.61 -14.24 0.09
C CYS A 208 -3.52 -13.12 1.13
N ALA A 209 -2.82 -12.01 0.82
CA ALA A 209 -2.80 -10.82 1.68
C ALA A 209 -4.20 -10.25 1.93
N LEU A 210 -5.05 -10.17 0.88
CA LEU A 210 -6.45 -9.77 1.00
C LEU A 210 -7.21 -10.71 1.94
N ALA A 211 -7.06 -12.03 1.77
CA ALA A 211 -7.72 -13.03 2.61
C ALA A 211 -7.30 -12.90 4.09
N VAL A 212 -5.99 -12.79 4.37
CA VAL A 212 -5.45 -12.57 5.72
C VAL A 212 -6.00 -11.28 6.33
N GLY A 213 -6.02 -10.19 5.57
CA GLY A 213 -6.59 -8.92 6.01
C GLY A 213 -8.09 -9.02 6.31
N ILE A 214 -8.87 -9.75 5.49
CA ILE A 214 -10.30 -9.99 5.74
C ILE A 214 -10.49 -10.80 7.02
N ILE A 215 -9.68 -11.83 7.26
CA ILE A 215 -9.73 -12.63 8.49
C ILE A 215 -9.49 -11.74 9.72
N VAL A 216 -8.42 -10.94 9.71
CA VAL A 216 -8.10 -10.05 10.84
C VAL A 216 -9.17 -8.98 11.05
N MET A 217 -9.67 -8.37 9.97
CA MET A 217 -10.81 -7.44 10.03
C MET A 217 -12.06 -8.10 10.63
N SER A 218 -12.32 -9.37 10.29
CA SER A 218 -13.45 -10.14 10.81
C SER A 218 -13.31 -10.46 12.29
N ILE A 219 -12.11 -10.86 12.73
CA ILE A 219 -11.79 -11.08 14.15
C ILE A 219 -11.96 -9.78 14.95
N SER A 220 -11.49 -8.66 14.41
CA SER A 220 -11.65 -7.34 15.04
C SER A 220 -13.14 -6.97 15.18
N LYS A 221 -13.94 -7.21 14.13
CA LYS A 221 -15.39 -7.01 14.17
C LYS A 221 -16.09 -7.91 15.18
N ALA A 222 -15.71 -9.19 15.26
CA ALA A 222 -16.26 -10.15 16.23
C ALA A 222 -16.02 -9.69 17.67
N ARG A 223 -14.80 -9.24 17.98
CA ARG A 223 -14.42 -8.74 19.32
C ARG A 223 -15.22 -7.52 19.74
N GLN A 224 -15.48 -6.60 18.82
CA GLN A 224 -16.24 -5.38 19.12
C GLN A 224 -17.73 -5.64 19.28
N THR A 225 -18.31 -6.45 18.39
CA THR A 225 -19.77 -6.60 18.30
C THR A 225 -20.30 -7.66 19.28
N ARG A 226 -19.46 -8.60 19.73
CA ARG A 226 -19.80 -9.74 20.62
C ARG A 226 -21.00 -10.59 20.14
N SER A 227 -21.41 -10.44 18.88
CA SER A 227 -22.51 -11.17 18.24
C SER A 227 -22.00 -11.95 17.03
N LEU A 228 -22.18 -13.27 17.07
CA LEU A 228 -21.73 -14.16 15.99
C LEU A 228 -22.56 -13.98 14.73
N SER A 229 -23.87 -13.78 14.86
CA SER A 229 -24.78 -13.57 13.73
C SER A 229 -24.45 -12.29 12.95
N GLU A 230 -24.24 -11.17 13.65
CA GLU A 230 -23.87 -9.90 13.01
C GLU A 230 -22.49 -9.96 12.35
N THR A 231 -21.55 -10.63 12.98
CA THR A 231 -20.22 -10.86 12.40
C THR A 231 -20.33 -11.71 11.14
N LEU A 232 -21.13 -12.77 11.15
CA LEU A 232 -21.31 -13.65 10.00
C LEU A 232 -22.00 -12.91 8.84
N ASN A 233 -23.02 -12.10 9.12
CA ASN A 233 -23.67 -11.26 8.10
C ASN A 233 -22.68 -10.25 7.48
N PHE A 234 -21.84 -9.62 8.31
CA PHE A 234 -20.79 -8.73 7.85
C PHE A 234 -19.77 -9.43 6.93
N VAL A 235 -19.28 -10.60 7.35
CA VAL A 235 -18.28 -11.38 6.59
C VAL A 235 -18.85 -11.86 5.27
N THR A 236 -20.04 -12.48 5.28
CA THR A 236 -20.68 -12.97 4.05
C THR A 236 -20.94 -11.82 3.08
N THR A 237 -21.38 -10.65 3.55
CA THR A 237 -21.61 -9.50 2.66
C THR A 237 -20.33 -8.98 2.02
N ILE A 238 -19.21 -9.01 2.75
CA ILE A 238 -17.90 -8.68 2.18
C ILE A 238 -17.45 -9.73 1.16
N LEU A 239 -17.52 -11.01 1.54
CA LEU A 239 -17.07 -12.11 0.69
C LEU A 239 -17.88 -12.19 -0.61
N ALA A 240 -19.20 -12.00 -0.55
CA ALA A 240 -20.05 -11.97 -1.75
C ALA A 240 -19.61 -10.89 -2.74
N ARG A 241 -19.28 -9.68 -2.27
CA ARG A 241 -18.78 -8.59 -3.13
C ARG A 241 -17.40 -8.90 -3.70
N VAL A 242 -16.49 -9.40 -2.87
CA VAL A 242 -15.13 -9.76 -3.27
C VAL A 242 -15.16 -10.88 -4.32
N PHE A 243 -15.86 -11.98 -4.07
CA PHE A 243 -15.91 -13.11 -4.99
C PHE A 243 -16.60 -12.76 -6.31
N LEU A 244 -17.67 -11.96 -6.30
CA LEU A 244 -18.27 -11.48 -7.54
C LEU A 244 -17.23 -10.75 -8.40
N CYS A 245 -16.45 -9.85 -7.80
CA CYS A 245 -15.42 -9.11 -8.53
C CYS A 245 -14.28 -10.02 -9.01
N ILE A 246 -13.90 -11.03 -8.21
CA ILE A 246 -12.92 -12.04 -8.61
C ILE A 246 -13.41 -12.82 -9.84
N VAL A 247 -14.65 -13.30 -9.86
CA VAL A 247 -15.22 -13.99 -11.04
C VAL A 247 -15.13 -13.10 -12.27
N ILE A 248 -15.58 -11.85 -12.18
CA ILE A 248 -15.58 -10.93 -13.31
C ILE A 248 -14.15 -10.63 -13.80
N GLY A 249 -13.18 -10.44 -12.89
CA GLY A 249 -11.79 -10.25 -13.26
C GLY A 249 -11.17 -11.48 -13.94
N LEU A 250 -11.48 -12.69 -13.46
CA LEU A 250 -11.02 -13.94 -14.09
C LEU A 250 -11.66 -14.13 -15.47
N LEU A 251 -12.96 -13.85 -15.62
CA LEU A 251 -13.64 -13.89 -16.91
C LEU A 251 -13.03 -12.90 -17.90
N MET A 252 -12.71 -11.69 -17.45
CA MET A 252 -12.10 -10.67 -18.31
C MET A 252 -10.70 -11.09 -18.77
N TYR A 253 -9.88 -11.61 -17.85
CA TYR A 253 -8.55 -12.13 -18.17
C TYR A 253 -8.63 -13.29 -19.16
N MET A 254 -9.50 -14.26 -18.92
CA MET A 254 -9.66 -15.43 -19.80
C MET A 254 -10.17 -15.08 -21.18
N SER A 255 -11.09 -14.11 -21.27
CA SER A 255 -11.67 -13.67 -22.54
C SER A 255 -10.58 -13.24 -23.50
N ALA A 256 -9.58 -12.52 -23.01
CA ALA A 256 -8.44 -12.09 -23.82
C ALA A 256 -7.38 -13.20 -23.97
N GLU A 257 -6.88 -13.76 -22.87
CA GLU A 257 -5.68 -14.60 -22.89
C GLU A 257 -5.94 -16.06 -23.33
N ARG A 258 -7.08 -16.63 -22.92
CA ARG A 258 -7.37 -18.06 -23.16
C ARG A 258 -8.32 -18.27 -24.34
N ALA A 259 -9.37 -17.46 -24.41
CA ALA A 259 -10.37 -17.55 -25.47
C ALA A 259 -9.98 -16.76 -26.73
N GLN A 260 -9.05 -15.79 -26.62
CA GLN A 260 -8.68 -14.89 -27.73
C GLN A 260 -9.89 -14.17 -28.34
N MET A 261 -10.86 -13.80 -27.49
CA MET A 261 -12.11 -13.15 -27.86
C MET A 261 -12.16 -11.73 -27.25
N PRO A 262 -11.47 -10.75 -27.85
CA PRO A 262 -11.39 -9.39 -27.29
C PRO A 262 -12.74 -8.67 -27.21
N ILE A 263 -13.70 -9.06 -28.05
CA ILE A 263 -15.09 -8.56 -27.99
C ILE A 263 -15.73 -8.87 -26.63
N LEU A 264 -15.44 -10.04 -26.03
CA LEU A 264 -15.94 -10.37 -24.70
C LEU A 264 -15.37 -9.44 -23.62
N CYS A 265 -14.13 -8.95 -23.78
CA CYS A 265 -13.58 -7.94 -22.87
C CYS A 265 -14.37 -6.62 -22.94
N VAL A 266 -14.83 -6.21 -24.12
CA VAL A 266 -15.70 -5.03 -24.29
C VAL A 266 -17.05 -5.25 -23.61
N VAL A 267 -17.66 -6.42 -23.78
CA VAL A 267 -18.93 -6.76 -23.11
C VAL A 267 -18.77 -6.75 -21.59
N ILE A 268 -17.68 -7.33 -21.07
CA ILE A 268 -17.38 -7.33 -19.64
C ILE A 268 -17.10 -5.90 -19.15
N LEU A 269 -16.41 -5.07 -19.92
CA LEU A 269 -16.18 -3.66 -19.58
C LEU A 269 -17.50 -2.88 -19.46
N LEU A 270 -18.46 -3.09 -20.37
CA LEU A 270 -19.80 -2.52 -20.27
C LEU A 270 -20.54 -3.01 -19.01
N TYR A 271 -20.40 -4.30 -18.69
CA TYR A 271 -20.95 -4.86 -17.45
C TYR A 271 -20.34 -4.21 -16.20
N ILE A 272 -19.03 -3.94 -16.19
CA ILE A 272 -18.36 -3.22 -15.10
C ILE A 272 -18.92 -1.80 -14.94
N ILE A 273 -19.21 -1.09 -16.03
CA ILE A 273 -19.85 0.24 -15.98
C ILE A 273 -21.21 0.15 -15.28
N VAL A 274 -22.03 -0.85 -15.63
CA VAL A 274 -23.31 -1.11 -14.96
C VAL A 274 -23.10 -1.42 -13.48
N MET A 275 -22.09 -2.23 -13.13
CA MET A 275 -21.75 -2.50 -11.73
C MET A 275 -21.44 -1.21 -10.97
N ILE A 276 -20.64 -0.29 -11.52
CA ILE A 276 -20.32 1.01 -10.89
C ILE A 276 -21.61 1.80 -10.60
N CYS A 277 -22.53 1.86 -11.56
CA CYS A 277 -23.80 2.59 -11.39
C CYS A 277 -24.72 1.97 -10.33
N LEU A 278 -24.75 0.65 -10.22
CA LEU A 278 -25.66 -0.09 -9.34
C LEU A 278 -25.02 -0.57 -8.04
N TRP A 279 -23.72 -0.34 -7.82
CA TRP A 279 -22.95 -0.94 -6.73
C TRP A 279 -23.52 -0.66 -5.34
N ASP A 280 -23.98 0.57 -5.11
CA ASP A 280 -24.57 0.98 -3.84
C ASP A 280 -25.89 0.23 -3.57
N ARG A 281 -26.73 0.07 -4.61
CA ARG A 281 -27.99 -0.67 -4.52
C ARG A 281 -27.72 -2.16 -4.30
N PHE A 282 -26.73 -2.71 -4.99
CA PHE A 282 -26.29 -4.09 -4.80
C PHE A 282 -25.79 -4.33 -3.38
N THR A 283 -24.98 -3.42 -2.84
CA THR A 283 -24.49 -3.51 -1.46
C THR A 283 -25.64 -3.44 -0.45
N GLN A 284 -26.63 -2.56 -0.65
CA GLN A 284 -27.83 -2.50 0.19
C GLN A 284 -28.65 -3.79 0.11
N PHE A 285 -28.80 -4.37 -1.09
CA PHE A 285 -29.47 -5.64 -1.30
C PHE A 285 -28.79 -6.79 -0.54
N LEU A 286 -27.46 -6.91 -0.61
CA LEU A 286 -26.73 -7.94 0.13
C LEU A 286 -26.89 -7.79 1.65
N ASN A 287 -26.81 -6.57 2.16
CA ASN A 287 -27.01 -6.28 3.59
C ASN A 287 -28.43 -6.65 4.07
N GLY A 288 -29.44 -6.49 3.20
CA GLY A 288 -30.83 -6.83 3.49
C GLY A 288 -31.18 -8.31 3.27
N ASN A 289 -30.36 -9.06 2.53
CA ASN A 289 -30.65 -10.45 2.14
C ASN A 289 -29.48 -11.39 2.47
N GLN A 290 -29.37 -11.75 3.75
CA GLN A 290 -28.28 -12.57 4.27
C GLN A 290 -28.18 -13.94 3.61
N LYS A 291 -29.31 -14.59 3.29
CA LYS A 291 -29.30 -15.91 2.62
C LYS A 291 -28.62 -15.82 1.25
N PHE A 292 -28.97 -14.79 0.47
CA PHE A 292 -28.36 -14.58 -0.83
C PHE A 292 -26.86 -14.26 -0.70
N SER A 293 -26.49 -13.41 0.25
CA SER A 293 -25.09 -13.08 0.56
C SER A 293 -24.27 -14.32 0.91
N LEU A 294 -24.82 -15.22 1.73
CA LEU A 294 -24.19 -16.49 2.07
C LEU A 294 -24.03 -17.40 0.84
N VAL A 295 -25.07 -17.57 0.02
CA VAL A 295 -25.01 -18.40 -1.19
C VAL A 295 -23.92 -17.90 -2.14
N VAL A 296 -23.89 -16.61 -2.44
CA VAL A 296 -22.84 -16.02 -3.31
C VAL A 296 -21.46 -16.21 -2.69
N SER A 297 -21.33 -16.07 -1.37
CA SER A 297 -20.05 -16.28 -0.67
C SER A 297 -19.55 -17.72 -0.79
N VAL A 298 -20.44 -18.69 -0.60
CA VAL A 298 -20.09 -20.13 -0.66
C VAL A 298 -19.78 -20.54 -2.10
N VAL A 299 -20.62 -20.18 -3.07
CA VAL A 299 -20.37 -20.45 -4.49
C VAL A 299 -19.08 -19.76 -4.96
N GLY A 300 -18.81 -18.55 -4.45
CA GLY A 300 -17.60 -17.79 -4.73
C GLY A 300 -16.30 -18.51 -4.35
N LEU A 301 -16.33 -19.45 -3.39
CA LEU A 301 -15.15 -20.26 -3.04
C LEU A 301 -14.65 -21.11 -4.21
N VAL A 302 -15.50 -21.43 -5.19
CA VAL A 302 -15.12 -22.14 -6.42
C VAL A 302 -14.12 -21.33 -7.26
N CYS A 303 -14.04 -20.01 -7.06
CA CYS A 303 -13.03 -19.17 -7.74
C CYS A 303 -11.60 -19.49 -7.31
N ILE A 304 -11.40 -20.05 -6.12
CA ILE A 304 -10.07 -20.37 -5.58
C ILE A 304 -9.37 -21.44 -6.44
N PRO A 305 -9.93 -22.65 -6.62
CA PRO A 305 -9.31 -23.66 -7.49
C PRO A 305 -9.18 -23.15 -8.93
N PHE A 306 -10.11 -22.32 -9.40
CA PHE A 306 -10.05 -21.72 -10.72
C PHE A 306 -8.86 -20.76 -10.89
N ALA A 307 -8.62 -19.88 -9.90
CA ALA A 307 -7.49 -18.97 -9.89
C ALA A 307 -6.15 -19.74 -9.80
N ILE A 308 -6.10 -20.85 -9.05
CA ILE A 308 -4.94 -21.73 -8.98
C ILE A 308 -4.68 -22.39 -10.34
N PHE A 309 -5.73 -22.91 -10.99
CA PHE A 309 -5.63 -23.50 -12.33
C PHE A 309 -5.08 -22.51 -13.37
N MET A 310 -5.46 -21.23 -13.26
CA MET A 310 -4.95 -20.18 -14.15
C MET A 310 -3.45 -19.92 -13.99
N ARG A 311 -2.83 -20.36 -12.89
CA ARG A 311 -1.41 -20.17 -12.60
C ARG A 311 -0.77 -21.52 -12.19
N PRO A 312 -0.45 -22.39 -13.16
CA PRO A 312 0.00 -23.76 -12.88
C PRO A 312 1.29 -23.84 -12.05
N ASN A 313 2.17 -22.83 -12.16
CA ASN A 313 3.46 -22.80 -11.44
C ASN A 313 3.39 -22.16 -10.05
N VAL A 314 2.20 -21.90 -9.49
CA VAL A 314 2.04 -21.23 -8.18
C VAL A 314 2.84 -21.90 -7.08
N PHE A 315 2.72 -23.22 -6.97
CA PHE A 315 3.38 -23.98 -5.91
C PHE A 315 4.89 -23.96 -6.08
N ALA A 316 5.39 -24.09 -7.31
CA ALA A 316 6.82 -23.99 -7.62
C ALA A 316 7.36 -22.60 -7.26
N THR A 317 6.71 -21.51 -7.70
CA THR A 317 7.12 -20.14 -7.37
C THR A 317 7.06 -19.86 -5.87
N PHE A 318 6.07 -20.42 -5.16
CA PHE A 318 5.99 -20.24 -3.71
C PHE A 318 7.08 -21.03 -2.98
N SER A 319 7.35 -22.26 -3.41
CA SER A 319 8.45 -23.08 -2.88
C SER A 319 9.81 -22.40 -3.09
N GLU A 320 10.05 -21.84 -4.28
CA GLU A 320 11.26 -21.08 -4.59
C GLU A 320 11.42 -19.87 -3.65
N ARG A 321 10.33 -19.13 -3.37
CA ARG A 321 10.35 -18.03 -2.40
C ARG A 321 10.69 -18.48 -0.99
N LEU A 322 10.16 -19.63 -0.53
CA LEU A 322 10.50 -20.17 0.78
C LEU A 322 11.97 -20.61 0.86
N ALA A 323 12.47 -21.28 -0.19
CA ALA A 323 13.87 -21.68 -0.28
C ALA A 323 14.81 -20.45 -0.30
N MET A 324 14.42 -19.39 -1.02
CA MET A 324 15.11 -18.11 -1.04
C MET A 324 15.17 -17.44 0.34
N VAL A 325 14.07 -17.48 1.09
CA VAL A 325 14.04 -17.01 2.49
C VAL A 325 14.97 -17.85 3.36
N GLY A 326 14.99 -19.17 3.17
CA GLY A 326 15.92 -20.08 3.85
C GLY A 326 17.38 -19.74 3.58
N ASN A 327 17.74 -19.53 2.31
CA ASN A 327 19.08 -19.07 1.92
C ASN A 327 19.41 -17.73 2.59
N GLY A 328 18.51 -16.75 2.53
CA GLY A 328 18.68 -15.45 3.19
C GLY A 328 18.91 -15.56 4.70
N ILE A 329 18.23 -16.48 5.40
CA ILE A 329 18.46 -16.71 6.84
C ILE A 329 19.91 -17.14 7.11
N GLY A 330 20.52 -17.92 6.22
CA GLY A 330 21.93 -18.32 6.31
C GLY A 330 22.89 -17.13 6.37
N TYR A 331 22.56 -16.02 5.71
CA TYR A 331 23.39 -14.82 5.65
C TYR A 331 23.21 -13.85 6.83
N LEU A 332 22.23 -14.08 7.71
CA LEU A 332 22.00 -13.19 8.86
C LEU A 332 23.19 -13.14 9.83
N GLY A 333 24.02 -14.19 9.86
CA GLY A 333 25.18 -14.30 10.76
C GLY A 333 26.47 -13.69 10.22
N GLU A 334 26.58 -13.41 8.91
CA GLU A 334 27.84 -13.00 8.27
C GLU A 334 28.33 -11.63 8.75
N ASN A 335 27.41 -10.65 8.84
CA ASN A 335 27.70 -9.35 9.42
C ASN A 335 26.48 -8.81 10.19
N PRO A 336 26.30 -9.22 11.45
CA PRO A 336 25.10 -8.91 12.23
C PRO A 336 24.84 -7.42 12.45
N LEU A 337 25.90 -6.59 12.50
CA LEU A 337 25.77 -5.18 12.87
C LEU A 337 25.32 -4.32 11.69
N VAL A 338 25.97 -4.48 10.54
CA VAL A 338 25.74 -3.60 9.37
C VAL A 338 25.24 -4.34 8.13
N GLY A 339 25.10 -5.66 8.20
CA GLY A 339 24.70 -6.50 7.06
C GLY A 339 25.78 -6.63 5.99
N VAL A 340 25.47 -7.37 4.94
CA VAL A 340 26.37 -7.63 3.81
C VAL A 340 26.38 -6.52 2.77
N GLY A 341 25.62 -5.43 2.98
CA GLY A 341 25.50 -4.31 2.06
C GLY A 341 24.34 -4.42 1.09
N ALA A 342 23.83 -3.28 0.65
CA ALA A 342 22.72 -3.20 -0.30
C ALA A 342 23.07 -3.94 -1.61
N PHE A 343 22.11 -4.71 -2.13
CA PHE A 343 22.21 -5.48 -3.38
C PHE A 343 23.30 -6.57 -3.42
N ASN A 344 23.94 -6.90 -2.29
CA ASN A 344 25.04 -7.88 -2.26
C ASN A 344 24.59 -9.32 -2.04
N TRP A 345 23.41 -9.56 -1.45
CA TRP A 345 22.95 -10.92 -1.19
C TRP A 345 22.90 -11.76 -2.47
N ARG A 346 22.43 -11.20 -3.59
CA ARG A 346 22.39 -11.90 -4.88
C ARG A 346 23.79 -12.29 -5.39
N ALA A 347 24.79 -11.43 -5.17
CA ALA A 347 26.16 -11.71 -5.57
C ALA A 347 26.81 -12.80 -4.70
N LEU A 348 26.45 -12.85 -3.42
CA LEU A 348 26.85 -13.93 -2.52
C LEU A 348 26.15 -15.24 -2.90
N ASN A 349 24.85 -15.20 -3.16
CA ASN A 349 24.09 -16.39 -3.57
C ASN A 349 24.59 -16.99 -4.90
N LEU A 350 25.17 -16.19 -5.81
CA LEU A 350 25.80 -16.70 -7.02
C LEU A 350 27.01 -17.62 -6.74
N GLN A 351 27.62 -17.49 -5.56
CA GLN A 351 28.77 -18.27 -5.12
C GLN A 351 28.35 -19.52 -4.32
N ASP A 352 27.08 -19.64 -3.95
CA ASP A 352 26.55 -20.81 -3.26
C ASP A 352 26.53 -22.02 -4.20
N VAL A 353 26.68 -23.22 -3.62
CA VAL A 353 26.51 -24.50 -4.33
C VAL A 353 25.02 -24.78 -4.63
N ASP A 354 24.12 -24.11 -3.92
CA ASP A 354 22.67 -24.27 -4.00
C ASP A 354 22.05 -23.51 -5.19
N MET A 355 20.72 -23.54 -5.29
CA MET A 355 19.96 -22.82 -6.32
C MET A 355 20.29 -21.32 -6.32
N TYR A 356 20.64 -20.81 -7.50
CA TYR A 356 20.79 -19.37 -7.75
C TYR A 356 19.43 -18.70 -7.97
N TYR A 357 19.19 -17.61 -7.24
CA TYR A 357 17.98 -16.79 -7.36
C TYR A 357 18.24 -15.53 -8.19
N ASN A 358 17.60 -15.45 -9.36
CA ASN A 358 17.73 -14.30 -10.26
C ASN A 358 16.86 -13.10 -9.84
N THR A 359 17.03 -12.63 -8.60
CA THR A 359 16.32 -11.47 -8.03
C THR A 359 17.26 -10.70 -7.11
N ASN A 360 17.12 -9.38 -7.08
CA ASN A 360 17.90 -8.52 -6.19
C ASN A 360 17.34 -8.45 -4.76
N HIS A 361 16.17 -9.03 -4.53
CA HIS A 361 15.50 -8.99 -3.24
C HIS A 361 15.10 -10.38 -2.78
N ILE A 362 15.36 -10.64 -1.49
CA ILE A 362 14.75 -11.75 -0.77
C ILE A 362 13.26 -11.40 -0.62
N HIS A 363 12.37 -12.33 -0.95
CA HIS A 363 10.91 -12.14 -0.88
C HIS A 363 10.38 -12.21 0.57
N ASN A 364 11.07 -11.54 1.48
CA ASN A 364 10.73 -11.27 2.85
C ASN A 364 11.50 -10.01 3.30
N ALA A 365 10.79 -8.90 3.53
CA ALA A 365 11.37 -7.60 3.81
C ALA A 365 12.22 -7.59 5.10
N PHE A 366 11.84 -8.37 6.13
CA PHE A 366 12.58 -8.42 7.39
C PHE A 366 13.90 -9.15 7.22
N ILE A 367 13.87 -10.33 6.59
CA ILE A 367 15.08 -11.11 6.32
C ILE A 367 15.98 -10.34 5.36
N HIS A 368 15.44 -9.76 4.28
CA HIS A 368 16.22 -8.92 3.37
C HIS A 368 16.90 -7.76 4.10
N THR A 369 16.16 -7.04 4.94
CA THR A 369 16.69 -5.93 5.74
C THR A 369 17.78 -6.41 6.71
N GLY A 370 17.59 -7.55 7.35
CA GLY A 370 18.56 -8.12 8.28
C GLY A 370 19.85 -8.56 7.60
N VAL A 371 19.72 -9.18 6.42
CA VAL A 371 20.87 -9.61 5.61
C VAL A 371 21.63 -8.40 5.08
N GLU A 372 20.95 -7.44 4.44
CA GLU A 372 21.65 -6.34 3.76
C GLU A 372 22.06 -5.22 4.70
N PHE A 373 21.30 -4.92 5.77
CA PHE A 373 21.54 -3.76 6.64
C PHE A 373 21.75 -4.10 8.13
N GLY A 374 21.78 -5.39 8.47
CA GLY A 374 22.06 -5.88 9.83
C GLY A 374 20.83 -5.97 10.73
N TRP A 375 21.03 -6.60 11.89
CA TRP A 375 19.98 -6.91 12.86
C TRP A 375 19.32 -5.65 13.43
N ILE A 376 20.07 -4.57 13.56
CA ILE A 376 19.54 -3.28 14.07
C ILE A 376 18.41 -2.78 13.16
N ALA A 377 18.63 -2.80 11.83
CA ALA A 377 17.63 -2.40 10.86
C ALA A 377 16.42 -3.36 10.86
N MET A 378 16.68 -4.66 10.95
CA MET A 378 15.63 -5.68 11.00
C MET A 378 14.74 -5.52 12.23
N ILE A 379 15.34 -5.38 13.43
CA ILE A 379 14.64 -5.17 14.69
C ILE A 379 13.82 -3.87 14.62
N ALA A 380 14.37 -2.80 14.03
CA ALA A 380 13.65 -1.55 13.87
C ALA A 380 12.35 -1.73 13.05
N LEU A 381 12.38 -2.50 11.94
CA LEU A 381 11.17 -2.83 11.19
C LEU A 381 10.20 -3.72 11.99
N ILE A 382 10.71 -4.69 12.75
CA ILE A 382 9.88 -5.55 13.62
C ILE A 382 9.15 -4.71 14.67
N VAL A 383 9.82 -3.72 15.28
CA VAL A 383 9.21 -2.80 16.24
C VAL A 383 8.06 -2.02 15.59
N ILE A 384 8.24 -1.52 14.36
CA ILE A 384 7.17 -0.85 13.61
C ILE A 384 6.01 -1.82 13.38
N ALA A 385 6.29 -3.03 12.90
CA ALA A 385 5.27 -4.05 12.64
C ALA A 385 4.45 -4.35 13.89
N ILE A 386 5.09 -4.59 15.03
CA ILE A 386 4.42 -4.82 16.32
C ILE A 386 3.60 -3.58 16.73
N ARG A 387 4.15 -2.38 16.56
CA ARG A 387 3.48 -1.13 16.92
C ARG A 387 2.19 -0.91 16.14
N LEU A 388 2.12 -1.34 14.87
CA LEU A 388 0.89 -1.27 14.06
C LEU A 388 -0.24 -2.10 14.70
N PHE A 389 0.02 -3.29 15.21
CA PHE A 389 -1.03 -4.11 15.85
C PHE A 389 -1.40 -3.69 17.26
N ILE A 390 -0.49 -3.04 17.99
CA ILE A 390 -0.77 -2.52 19.34
C ILE A 390 -1.66 -1.27 19.29
N LYS A 391 -1.53 -0.46 18.23
CA LYS A 391 -2.34 0.75 18.09
C LYS A 391 -3.83 0.42 17.99
N HIS A 392 -4.65 1.23 18.67
CA HIS A 392 -6.10 1.16 18.52
C HIS A 392 -6.51 1.71 17.16
N TYR A 393 -6.89 0.81 16.27
CA TYR A 393 -7.36 1.14 14.94
C TYR A 393 -8.80 0.66 14.71
N LYS A 394 -9.38 1.11 13.61
CA LYS A 394 -10.65 0.57 13.10
C LYS A 394 -10.44 -0.86 12.60
N GLN A 395 -11.51 -1.65 12.53
CA GLN A 395 -11.40 -3.07 12.14
C GLN A 395 -10.76 -3.24 10.75
N ALA A 396 -11.13 -2.39 9.79
CA ALA A 396 -10.56 -2.42 8.44
C ALA A 396 -9.08 -1.99 8.39
N GLN A 397 -8.62 -1.12 9.29
CA GLN A 397 -7.20 -0.76 9.39
C GLN A 397 -6.36 -1.91 9.95
N HIS A 398 -6.88 -2.67 10.92
CA HIS A 398 -6.21 -3.91 11.34
C HIS A 398 -6.13 -4.94 10.21
N GLY A 399 -7.14 -4.98 9.34
CA GLY A 399 -7.08 -5.78 8.11
C GLY A 399 -6.02 -5.29 7.13
N GLU A 400 -5.90 -3.97 6.94
CA GLU A 400 -4.86 -3.32 6.13
C GLU A 400 -3.45 -3.66 6.62
N ASP A 401 -3.21 -3.50 7.93
CA ASP A 401 -1.93 -3.80 8.58
C ASP A 401 -1.55 -5.27 8.40
N ALA A 402 -2.50 -6.18 8.57
CA ALA A 402 -2.30 -7.62 8.38
C ALA A 402 -2.03 -7.99 6.93
N ALA A 403 -2.75 -7.40 5.98
CA ALA A 403 -2.49 -7.60 4.55
C ALA A 403 -1.10 -7.10 4.15
N PHE A 404 -0.71 -5.91 4.63
CA PHE A 404 0.61 -5.35 4.35
C PHE A 404 1.72 -6.20 4.97
N LEU A 405 1.58 -6.58 6.25
CA LEU A 405 2.56 -7.43 6.93
C LEU A 405 2.72 -8.79 6.23
N PHE A 406 1.62 -9.43 5.86
CA PHE A 406 1.67 -10.69 5.12
C PHE A 406 2.42 -10.53 3.79
N ASN A 407 2.16 -9.44 3.06
CA ASN A 407 2.89 -9.15 1.83
C ASN A 407 4.38 -8.90 2.09
N MET A 408 4.74 -8.16 3.15
CA MET A 408 6.14 -7.95 3.54
C MET A 408 6.85 -9.26 3.89
N LEU A 409 6.14 -10.28 4.37
CA LEU A 409 6.72 -11.59 4.68
C LEU A 409 6.89 -12.51 3.46
N THR A 410 6.21 -12.21 2.35
CA THR A 410 6.04 -13.15 1.22
C THR A 410 6.36 -12.57 -0.16
N ASP A 411 6.60 -11.27 -0.26
CA ASP A 411 6.86 -10.55 -1.50
C ASP A 411 7.72 -9.29 -1.28
N THR A 412 8.09 -8.63 -2.37
CA THR A 412 9.02 -7.49 -2.38
C THR A 412 8.31 -6.13 -2.39
N GLY A 413 7.02 -6.08 -2.01
CA GLY A 413 6.20 -4.86 -2.07
C GLY A 413 6.78 -3.70 -1.25
N PHE A 414 7.55 -3.99 -0.20
CA PHE A 414 8.21 -3.02 0.65
C PHE A 414 9.23 -2.13 -0.07
N PHE A 415 9.86 -2.60 -1.15
CA PHE A 415 10.87 -1.82 -1.91
C PHE A 415 10.24 -0.87 -2.92
N TYR A 416 8.92 -0.94 -3.13
CA TYR A 416 8.20 -0.02 -4.00
C TYR A 416 7.73 1.17 -3.17
N VAL A 417 8.32 2.33 -3.44
CA VAL A 417 8.12 3.54 -2.65
C VAL A 417 6.67 4.03 -2.69
N GLY A 418 5.96 3.81 -3.80
CA GLY A 418 4.54 4.09 -3.92
C GLY A 418 3.66 3.20 -3.03
N ILE A 419 4.03 1.94 -2.80
CA ILE A 419 3.26 0.98 -1.99
C ILE A 419 3.38 1.34 -0.52
N VAL A 420 4.60 1.50 -0.02
CA VAL A 420 4.85 1.91 1.37
C VAL A 420 4.26 3.29 1.65
N SER A 421 4.37 4.23 0.71
CA SER A 421 3.75 5.55 0.85
C SER A 421 2.23 5.45 0.87
N THR A 422 1.62 4.61 0.04
CA THR A 422 0.16 4.35 0.11
C THR A 422 -0.22 3.92 1.52
N PHE A 423 0.46 2.89 2.06
CA PHE A 423 0.21 2.40 3.41
C PHE A 423 0.34 3.50 4.47
N ILE A 424 1.39 4.33 4.42
CA ILE A 424 1.58 5.43 5.37
C ILE A 424 0.42 6.45 5.28
N LEU A 425 0.02 6.82 4.06
CA LEU A 425 -1.04 7.82 3.83
C LEU A 425 -2.43 7.28 4.21
N THR A 426 -2.69 5.97 4.07
CA THR A 426 -4.00 5.36 4.35
C THR A 426 -4.15 4.89 5.81
N ALA A 427 -3.10 4.29 6.40
CA ALA A 427 -3.07 3.86 7.80
C ALA A 427 -3.36 5.05 8.74
N GLY A 428 -2.92 6.24 8.35
CA GLY A 428 -3.33 7.51 8.92
C GLY A 428 -2.58 7.85 10.20
N GLY A 429 -1.38 8.43 10.05
CA GLY A 429 -0.66 9.21 11.05
C GLY A 429 -0.56 8.62 12.46
N SER A 430 -0.23 9.48 13.43
CA SER A 430 -0.13 9.07 14.82
C SER A 430 -1.48 9.04 15.52
N THR A 431 -2.23 7.95 15.35
CA THR A 431 -3.23 7.57 16.34
C THR A 431 -2.51 7.13 17.63
N THR A 432 -3.06 7.52 18.78
CA THR A 432 -2.50 7.55 20.14
C THR A 432 -1.59 6.40 20.58
N PRO A 433 -0.61 6.65 21.48
CA PRO A 433 -0.21 7.93 22.07
C PRO A 433 0.81 8.70 21.21
N ALA A 434 0.32 9.67 20.45
CA ALA A 434 1.14 10.64 19.73
C ALA A 434 1.68 11.70 20.70
N LYS A 435 2.94 12.09 20.59
CA LYS A 435 3.44 13.29 21.28
C LYS A 435 3.40 14.48 20.35
N LYS A 436 2.78 15.57 20.82
CA LYS A 436 2.78 16.85 20.12
C LYS A 436 4.16 17.49 20.21
N ILE A 437 4.72 17.85 19.06
CA ILE A 437 5.98 18.60 18.98
C ILE A 437 5.66 20.10 18.97
N THR A 438 6.53 20.90 19.58
CA THR A 438 6.44 22.37 19.55
C THR A 438 6.56 22.90 18.12
N ASN A 439 6.13 24.14 17.88
CA ASN A 439 6.28 24.79 16.57
C ASN A 439 7.76 24.87 16.13
N ILE A 440 8.67 25.14 17.07
CA ILE A 440 10.11 25.17 16.80
C ILE A 440 10.60 23.76 16.44
N GLY A 441 10.25 22.73 17.22
CA GLY A 441 10.64 21.35 16.92
C GLY A 441 10.08 20.85 15.59
N THR A 442 8.87 21.28 15.23
CA THR A 442 8.25 20.99 13.92
C THR A 442 9.09 21.56 12.79
N LYS A 443 9.48 22.84 12.88
CA LYS A 443 10.33 23.49 11.88
C LYS A 443 11.70 22.85 11.78
N LEU A 444 12.33 22.54 12.92
CA LEU A 444 13.64 21.88 12.95
C LEU A 444 13.60 20.49 12.31
N LEU A 445 12.55 19.70 12.58
CA LEU A 445 12.37 18.39 11.98
C LEU A 445 12.30 18.49 10.45
N PHE A 446 11.43 19.36 9.92
CA PHE A 446 11.29 19.49 8.47
C PHE A 446 12.47 20.19 7.81
N ALA A 447 13.16 21.10 8.50
CA ALA A 447 14.41 21.68 8.02
C ALA A 447 15.52 20.64 7.92
N ALA A 448 15.65 19.76 8.93
CA ALA A 448 16.62 18.67 8.91
C ALA A 448 16.34 17.66 7.79
N LEU A 449 15.07 17.23 7.64
CA LEU A 449 14.68 16.34 6.54
C LEU A 449 14.87 17.00 5.17
N PHE A 450 14.55 18.29 5.03
CA PHE A 450 14.79 19.05 3.82
C PHE A 450 16.28 19.09 3.48
N ALA A 451 17.14 19.40 4.46
CA ALA A 451 18.60 19.44 4.28
C ALA A 451 19.15 18.08 3.85
N ILE A 452 18.68 16.98 4.45
CA ILE A 452 19.09 15.62 4.05
C ILE A 452 18.72 15.35 2.59
N HIS A 453 17.48 15.65 2.18
CA HIS A 453 17.08 15.50 0.77
C HIS A 453 17.89 16.37 -0.17
N LEU A 454 18.18 17.62 0.22
CA LEU A 454 19.00 18.53 -0.57
C LEU A 454 20.43 18.03 -0.74
N ILE A 455 21.05 17.51 0.33
CA ILE A 455 22.40 16.93 0.29
C ILE A 455 22.42 15.73 -0.65
N ILE A 456 21.46 14.80 -0.52
CA ILE A 456 21.35 13.63 -1.39
C ILE A 456 21.17 14.05 -2.85
N PHE A 457 20.31 15.04 -3.11
CA PHE A 457 20.06 15.55 -4.46
C PHE A 457 21.30 16.21 -5.06
N TRP A 458 21.99 17.05 -4.28
CA TRP A 458 23.20 17.73 -4.71
C TRP A 458 24.30 16.73 -5.03
N SER A 459 24.54 15.76 -4.14
CA SER A 459 25.50 14.68 -4.38
C SER A 459 25.12 13.84 -5.60
N TYR A 460 23.82 13.65 -5.88
CA TYR A 460 23.37 12.97 -7.09
C TYR A 460 23.69 13.77 -8.36
N ILE A 461 23.44 15.08 -8.37
CA ILE A 461 23.77 15.94 -9.51
C ILE A 461 25.27 16.01 -9.73
N ALA A 462 26.07 16.13 -8.66
CA ALA A 462 27.53 16.25 -8.75
C ALA A 462 28.25 15.01 -9.31
N MET A 463 27.54 13.89 -9.51
CA MET A 463 28.05 12.70 -10.20
C MET A 463 27.93 12.78 -11.74
N PHE A 464 27.28 13.82 -12.27
CA PHE A 464 27.18 14.13 -13.70
C PHE A 464 27.92 15.44 -13.99
#